data_AF-A0A7K8N557-F1
#
_entry.id   AF-A0A7K8N557-F1
#
_cell.length_a   1.000
_cell.length_b   1.000
_cell.length_c   1.000
_cell.angle_alpha   90.00
_cell.angle_beta   90.00
_cell.angle_gamma   90.00
#
_symmetry.space_group_name_H-M   'P 1'
#
loop_
_entity.id
_entity.type
_entity.pdbx_description
1 polymer ?
#
loop_
_entity_poly.entity_id
_entity_poly.type
_entity_poly.pdbx_seq_one_letter_code
_entity_poly.pdbx_strand_id
1 'polypeptide(L)'
;QDNMAFTGKYEVESDENYDDFMKKIGIPSDIIEKGRNFKIVSEVVQNGDEFTWSQHYPGGHSMSNKFTIGKEADLEAVGGKKFKATVKMEDGKIVADFPNYHHTAEISGGKLVEVSS
;
A
#
# COMPACT_ATOMS: atom_id res chain seq x y z
N GLN A 1 0.14 9.83 -23.84
CA GLN A 1 -0.86 10.23 -22.84
C GLN A 1 -0.42 9.53 -21.58
N ASP A 2 0.21 10.25 -20.66
CA ASP A 2 0.78 9.68 -19.43
C ASP A 2 -0.34 9.01 -18.65
N ASN A 3 -0.35 7.68 -18.64
CA ASN A 3 -1.42 6.88 -18.07
C ASN A 3 -1.21 6.84 -16.55
N MET A 4 -1.57 7.93 -15.87
CA MET A 4 -1.58 8.05 -14.41
C MET A 4 -2.76 7.27 -13.81
N ALA A 5 -2.84 5.98 -14.11
CA ALA A 5 -3.96 5.14 -13.74
C ALA A 5 -4.17 5.09 -12.22
N PHE A 6 -3.07 5.19 -11.46
CA PHE A 6 -3.07 5.09 -10.01
C PHE A 6 -3.27 6.42 -9.29
N THR A 7 -3.15 7.57 -9.96
CA THR A 7 -3.24 8.86 -9.25
C THR A 7 -4.68 9.09 -8.77
N GLY A 8 -4.87 9.13 -7.45
CA GLY A 8 -6.20 9.25 -6.85
C GLY A 8 -6.19 9.05 -5.34
N LYS A 9 -7.36 9.26 -4.73
CA LYS A 9 -7.61 8.90 -3.33
C LYS A 9 -8.58 7.72 -3.30
N TYR A 10 -8.23 6.68 -2.57
CA TYR A 10 -8.96 5.44 -2.44
C TYR A 10 -9.30 5.22 -0.97
N GLU A 11 -10.57 5.13 -0.64
CA GLU A 11 -11.03 4.70 0.68
C GLU A 11 -11.18 3.19 0.68
N VAL A 12 -10.73 2.52 1.74
CA VAL A 12 -10.96 1.08 1.92
C VAL A 12 -12.46 0.79 1.91
N GLU A 13 -12.91 0.05 0.89
CA GLU A 13 -14.31 -0.37 0.75
C GLU A 13 -14.55 -1.73 1.39
N SER A 14 -13.59 -2.65 1.27
CA SER A 14 -13.65 -4.01 1.81
C SER A 14 -12.25 -4.58 1.92
N ASP A 15 -12.05 -5.46 2.89
CA ASP A 15 -10.81 -6.21 3.12
C ASP A 15 -11.14 -7.68 3.42
N GLU A 16 -10.31 -8.57 2.90
CA GLU A 16 -10.38 -10.01 3.17
C GLU A 16 -9.09 -10.45 3.87
N ASN A 17 -9.21 -11.28 4.91
CA ASN A 17 -8.08 -11.79 5.70
C ASN A 17 -7.19 -10.72 6.34
N TYR A 18 -7.70 -9.51 6.57
CA TYR A 18 -6.97 -8.41 7.22
C TYR A 18 -6.32 -8.82 8.54
N ASP A 19 -7.10 -9.42 9.45
CA ASP A 19 -6.63 -9.88 10.76
C ASP A 19 -5.48 -10.89 10.65
N ASP A 20 -5.59 -11.87 9.74
CA ASP A 20 -4.61 -12.93 9.58
C ASP A 20 -3.30 -12.38 8.99
N PHE A 21 -3.41 -11.57 7.93
CA PHE A 21 -2.27 -10.92 7.31
C PHE A 21 -1.54 -9.98 8.28
N MET A 22 -2.28 -9.12 8.99
CA MET A 22 -1.70 -8.19 9.95
C MET A 22 -1.00 -8.93 11.11
N LYS A 23 -1.57 -10.04 11.60
CA LYS A 23 -0.90 -10.90 12.59
C LYS A 23 0.36 -11.55 12.02
N LYS A 24 0.31 -12.03 10.77
CA LYS A 24 1.44 -12.69 10.08
C LYS A 24 2.62 -11.75 9.89
N ILE A 25 2.39 -10.48 9.59
CA ILE A 25 3.45 -9.47 9.47
C ILE A 25 3.89 -8.89 10.82
N GLY A 26 3.27 -9.32 11.93
CA GLY A 26 3.68 -8.97 13.30
C GLY A 26 3.02 -7.71 13.87
N ILE A 27 1.87 -7.28 13.33
CA ILE A 27 1.12 -6.15 13.89
C ILE A 27 0.44 -6.57 15.19
N PRO A 28 0.54 -5.78 16.27
CA PRO A 28 -0.15 -6.06 17.52
C PRO A 28 -1.68 -6.08 17.32
N SER A 29 -2.37 -7.02 17.96
CA SER A 29 -3.84 -7.16 17.82
C SER A 29 -4.60 -5.89 18.18
N ASP A 30 -4.10 -5.09 19.14
CA ASP A 30 -4.69 -3.79 19.51
C ASP A 30 -4.70 -2.78 18.34
N ILE A 31 -3.67 -2.80 17.49
CA ILE A 31 -3.59 -1.96 16.28
C ILE A 31 -4.50 -2.51 15.18
N ILE A 32 -4.59 -3.84 15.05
CA ILE A 32 -5.47 -4.52 14.09
C ILE A 32 -6.94 -4.20 14.39
N GLU A 33 -7.37 -4.34 15.66
CA GLU A 33 -8.74 -4.05 16.06
C GLU A 33 -9.12 -2.59 15.84
N LYS A 34 -8.18 -1.67 16.09
CA LYS A 34 -8.37 -0.24 15.76
C LYS A 34 -8.50 -0.05 14.24
N GLY A 35 -7.59 -0.62 13.46
CA GLY A 35 -7.55 -0.50 12.00
C GLY A 35 -8.76 -1.11 11.29
N ARG A 36 -9.36 -2.16 11.86
CA ARG A 36 -10.47 -2.91 11.25
C ARG A 36 -11.72 -2.09 10.97
N ASN A 37 -12.00 -1.09 11.81
CA ASN A 37 -13.17 -0.23 11.66
C ASN A 37 -12.79 1.16 11.12
N PHE A 38 -11.54 1.33 10.71
CA PHE A 38 -11.00 2.60 10.26
C PHE A 38 -11.08 2.73 8.75
N LYS A 39 -11.69 3.83 8.31
CA LYS A 39 -11.68 4.26 6.91
C LYS A 39 -10.32 4.82 6.56
N ILE A 40 -9.38 3.92 6.27
CA ILE A 40 -8.05 4.31 5.81
C ILE A 40 -8.21 4.86 4.40
N VAL A 41 -7.65 6.05 4.16
CA VAL A 41 -7.62 6.66 2.83
C VAL A 41 -6.21 6.54 2.27
N SER A 42 -6.05 5.75 1.22
CA SER A 42 -4.83 5.62 0.42
C SER A 42 -4.84 6.70 -0.68
N GLU A 43 -3.99 7.70 -0.56
CA GLU A 43 -3.71 8.68 -1.60
C GLU A 43 -2.47 8.27 -2.37
N VAL A 44 -2.61 8.06 -3.67
CA VAL A 44 -1.51 7.70 -4.56
C VAL A 44 -1.28 8.83 -5.54
N VAL A 45 -0.02 9.24 -5.68
CA VAL A 45 0.43 10.24 -6.65
C VAL A 45 1.49 9.61 -7.53
N GLN A 46 1.16 9.41 -8.80
CA GLN A 46 2.06 8.88 -9.81
C GLN A 46 2.60 10.03 -10.68
N ASN A 47 3.93 10.18 -10.71
CA ASN A 47 4.68 11.10 -11.55
C ASN A 47 5.63 10.30 -12.45
N GLY A 48 5.11 9.76 -13.56
CA GLY A 48 5.85 8.83 -14.42
C GLY A 48 6.18 7.54 -13.68
N ASP A 49 7.47 7.32 -13.41
CA ASP A 49 7.99 6.17 -12.66
C ASP A 49 8.07 6.42 -11.15
N GLU A 50 7.88 7.65 -10.68
CA GLU A 50 7.92 8.01 -9.26
C GLU A 50 6.51 7.95 -8.66
N PHE A 51 6.36 7.21 -7.58
CA PHE A 51 5.11 7.03 -6.86
C PHE A 51 5.26 7.54 -5.44
N THR A 52 4.25 8.29 -4.99
CA THR A 52 4.08 8.66 -3.60
C THR A 52 2.78 8.07 -3.11
N TRP A 53 2.87 7.15 -2.16
CA TRP A 53 1.74 6.44 -1.58
C TRP A 53 1.55 6.86 -0.13
N SER A 54 0.49 7.59 0.15
CA SER A 54 0.18 8.14 1.45
C SER A 54 -1.06 7.48 2.03
N GLN A 55 -0.94 6.84 3.19
CA GLN A 55 -2.06 6.27 3.91
C GLN A 55 -2.45 7.18 5.07
N HIS A 56 -3.71 7.61 5.08
CA HIS A 56 -4.28 8.46 6.12
C HIS A 56 -5.13 7.60 7.05
N TYR A 57 -4.72 7.50 8.30
CA TYR A 57 -5.42 6.78 9.34
C TYR A 57 -6.28 7.76 10.16
N PRO A 58 -7.50 7.36 10.57
CA PRO A 58 -8.29 8.16 11.49
C PRO A 58 -7.57 8.26 12.84
N GLY A 59 -7.60 9.46 13.43
CA GLY A 59 -6.79 9.80 14.61
C GLY A 59 -5.57 10.67 14.27
N GLY A 60 -5.40 11.09 13.02
CA GLY A 60 -4.39 12.07 12.59
C GLY A 60 -3.02 11.47 12.24
N HIS A 61 -2.87 10.15 12.34
CA HIS A 61 -1.68 9.47 11.87
C HIS A 61 -1.73 9.35 10.35
N SER A 62 -0.63 9.69 9.69
CA SER A 62 -0.47 9.47 8.25
C SER A 62 0.93 8.96 7.99
N MET A 63 1.01 8.11 6.98
CA MET A 63 2.20 7.40 6.59
C MET A 63 2.40 7.64 5.10
N SER A 64 3.62 7.94 4.66
CA SER A 64 3.89 8.23 3.26
C SER A 64 5.14 7.48 2.79
N ASN A 65 4.97 6.71 1.73
CA ASN A 65 5.97 5.89 1.09
C ASN A 65 6.27 6.47 -0.29
N LYS A 66 7.51 6.87 -0.52
CA LYS A 66 7.96 7.38 -1.81
C LYS A 66 8.92 6.40 -2.45
N PHE A 67 8.58 5.93 -3.65
CA PHE A 67 9.37 4.95 -4.37
C PHE A 67 9.40 5.23 -5.88
N THR A 68 10.39 4.64 -6.56
CA THR A 68 10.52 4.73 -8.02
C THR A 68 10.54 3.32 -8.60
N ILE A 69 9.77 3.10 -9.66
CA ILE A 69 9.72 1.80 -10.33
C ILE A 69 11.11 1.41 -10.83
N GLY A 70 11.51 0.17 -10.54
CA GLY A 70 12.81 -0.40 -10.91
C GLY A 70 13.98 0.08 -10.04
N LYS A 71 13.73 0.84 -8.96
CA LYS A 71 14.77 1.28 -8.01
C LYS A 71 14.44 0.84 -6.60
N GLU A 72 15.51 0.59 -5.83
CA GLU A 72 15.38 0.36 -4.40
C GLU A 72 14.93 1.67 -3.72
N ALA A 73 13.92 1.58 -2.86
CA ALA A 73 13.40 2.68 -2.08
C ALA A 73 13.23 2.26 -0.61
N ASP A 74 13.36 3.24 0.29
CA ASP A 74 13.03 3.06 1.70
C ASP A 74 11.52 3.12 1.86
N LEU A 75 10.92 1.98 2.17
CA LEU A 75 9.50 1.81 2.42
C LEU A 75 9.27 1.59 3.91
N GLU A 76 8.16 2.13 4.41
CA GLU A 76 7.61 1.82 5.71
C GLU A 76 6.45 0.85 5.52
N ALA A 77 6.36 -0.17 6.38
CA ALA A 77 5.22 -1.08 6.47
C ALA A 77 4.22 -0.55 7.50
N VAL A 78 2.98 -1.01 7.38
CA VAL A 78 1.98 -0.90 8.44
C VAL A 78 2.64 -1.35 9.76
N GLY A 79 2.53 -0.53 10.82
CA GLY A 79 3.23 -0.75 12.10
C GLY A 79 4.56 -0.01 12.27
N GLY A 80 4.98 0.82 11.29
CA GLY A 80 6.13 1.73 11.42
C GLY A 80 7.49 1.09 11.19
N LYS A 81 7.52 -0.12 10.62
CA LYS A 81 8.77 -0.82 10.29
C LYS A 81 9.29 -0.36 8.94
N LYS A 82 10.47 0.27 8.93
CA LYS A 82 11.15 0.68 7.69
C LYS A 82 12.02 -0.45 7.15
N PHE A 83 12.02 -0.62 5.84
CA PHE A 83 12.83 -1.59 5.12
C PHE A 83 13.06 -1.09 3.69
N LYS A 84 14.02 -1.69 2.99
CA LYS A 84 14.32 -1.36 1.59
C LYS A 84 13.73 -2.44 0.69
N ALA A 85 13.01 -2.03 -0.34
CA ALA A 85 12.52 -2.94 -1.38
C ALA A 85 12.53 -2.26 -2.74
N THR A 86 12.54 -3.08 -3.79
CA THR A 86 12.44 -2.61 -5.17
C THR A 86 11.04 -2.85 -5.66
N VAL A 87 10.34 -1.79 -6.03
CA VAL A 87 9.00 -1.87 -6.61
C VAL A 87 9.11 -1.95 -8.13
N LYS A 88 8.36 -2.85 -8.75
CA LYS A 88 8.31 -3.08 -10.19
C LYS A 88 6.91 -2.79 -10.71
N MET A 89 6.79 -2.61 -12.02
CA MET A 89 5.51 -2.51 -12.70
C MET A 89 5.45 -3.60 -13.78
N GLU A 90 4.47 -4.49 -13.69
CA GLU A 90 4.24 -5.61 -14.61
C GLU A 90 2.79 -5.58 -15.09
N ASP A 91 2.56 -5.52 -16.40
CA ASP A 91 1.21 -5.47 -17.02
C ASP A 91 0.29 -4.36 -16.44
N GLY A 92 0.89 -3.23 -16.04
CA GLY A 92 0.15 -2.12 -15.42
C GLY A 92 -0.20 -2.33 -13.95
N LYS A 93 0.35 -3.36 -13.32
CA LYS A 93 0.26 -3.65 -11.88
C LYS A 93 1.55 -3.28 -11.19
N ILE A 94 1.44 -2.66 -10.03
CA ILE A 94 2.58 -2.43 -9.13
C ILE A 94 2.87 -3.76 -8.43
N VAL A 95 4.14 -4.15 -8.39
CA VAL A 95 4.61 -5.41 -7.80
C VAL A 95 5.75 -5.09 -6.85
N ALA A 96 5.59 -5.41 -5.57
CA ALA A 96 6.59 -5.21 -4.53
C ALA A 96 6.89 -6.54 -3.84
N ASP A 97 8.13 -7.00 -3.99
CA ASP A 97 8.63 -8.20 -3.33
C ASP A 97 9.15 -7.84 -1.94
N PHE A 98 8.42 -8.21 -0.89
CA PHE A 98 8.90 -8.12 0.49
C PHE A 98 9.48 -9.46 0.96
N PRO A 99 10.37 -9.47 1.96
CA PRO A 99 10.95 -10.71 2.47
C PRO A 99 9.93 -11.70 3.03
N ASN A 100 8.78 -11.21 3.49
CA ASN A 100 7.76 -12.00 4.19
C ASN A 100 6.45 -12.18 3.40
N TYR A 101 6.23 -11.39 2.35
CA TYR A 101 5.02 -11.41 1.55
C TYR A 101 5.26 -10.76 0.18
N HIS A 102 4.48 -11.15 -0.81
CA HIS A 102 4.46 -10.51 -2.11
C HIS A 102 3.25 -9.59 -2.18
N HIS A 103 3.45 -8.35 -2.60
CA HIS A 103 2.38 -7.36 -2.69
C HIS A 103 2.20 -6.89 -4.12
N THR A 104 0.97 -6.91 -4.59
CA THR A 104 0.60 -6.38 -5.89
C THR A 104 -0.55 -5.39 -5.75
N ALA A 105 -0.48 -4.29 -6.50
CA ALA A 105 -1.57 -3.33 -6.57
C ALA A 105 -1.94 -3.01 -8.01
N GLU A 106 -3.23 -2.98 -8.31
CA GLU A 106 -3.75 -2.67 -9.64
C GLU A 106 -5.01 -1.82 -9.57
N ILE A 107 -5.30 -1.12 -10.67
CA ILE A 107 -6.55 -0.36 -10.82
C ILE A 107 -7.53 -1.20 -11.62
N SER A 108 -8.59 -1.67 -10.96
CA SER A 108 -9.65 -2.47 -11.59
C SER A 108 -10.99 -1.76 -11.45
N GLY A 109 -11.61 -1.40 -12.58
CA GLY A 109 -12.90 -0.70 -12.60
C GLY A 109 -12.90 0.67 -11.88
N GLY A 110 -11.74 1.34 -11.84
CA GLY A 110 -11.57 2.61 -11.11
C GLY A 110 -11.33 2.45 -9.60
N LYS A 111 -11.21 1.22 -9.11
CA LYS A 111 -10.88 0.91 -7.71
C LYS A 111 -9.44 0.41 -7.61
N LEU A 112 -8.76 0.81 -6.55
CA LEU A 112 -7.46 0.30 -6.19
C LEU A 112 -7.64 -1.05 -5.50
N VAL A 113 -7.07 -2.10 -6.08
CA VAL A 113 -7.09 -3.46 -5.56
C VAL A 113 -5.67 -3.82 -5.13
N GLU A 114 -5.50 -4.00 -3.83
CA GLU A 114 -4.23 -4.38 -3.20
C GLU A 114 -4.31 -5.84 -2.74
N VAL A 115 -3.35 -6.67 -3.17
CA VAL A 115 -3.27 -8.09 -2.81
C VAL A 115 -1.92 -8.35 -2.18
N SER A 116 -1.91 -8.94 -0.99
CA SER A 116 -0.69 -9.35 -0.28
C SER A 116 -0.77 -10.84 0.03
N SER A 117 0.19 -11.63 -0.46
CA SER A 117 0.23 -13.11 -0.31
C SER A 117 1.53 -13.61 0.31
#